data_AF-A0A1J5RA26-F1
#
_entry.id   AF-A0A1J5RA26-F1
#
_cell.length_a   1.000
_cell.length_b   1.000
_cell.length_c   1.000
_cell.angle_alpha   90.00
_cell.angle_beta   90.00
_cell.angle_gamma   90.00
#
_symmetry.space_group_name_H-M   'P 1'
#
loop_
_entity.id
_entity.type
_entity.pdbx_description
1 polymer ?
#
loop_
_entity_poly.entity_id
_entity_poly.type
_entity_poly.pdbx_seq_one_letter_code
_entity_poly.pdbx_strand_id
1 'polypeptide(L)'
;MFEVLVYLFENYFEANIRPDQSTLARELSAAGFDQDDIERAFDWFGAMENMSRETEIHPAHEPDGFRIYADEENNKISADGRSFLMFLEQAGVMKPSLRELVIDRAVALPDYPVTLEKIKWIVLMSLWNQNKANDYLFIADAIFGAEQPTLH
;
A
#
# COMPACT_ATOMS: atom_id res chain seq x y z
N MET A 1 -0.13 11.08 9.24
CA MET A 1 -0.70 10.67 7.94
C MET A 1 -0.82 9.16 7.81
N PHE A 2 0.26 8.38 8.01
CA PHE A 2 0.23 6.93 7.73
C PHE A 2 -0.86 6.18 8.53
N GLU A 3 -1.04 6.54 9.80
CA GLU A 3 -2.13 6.01 10.65
C GLU A 3 -3.52 6.23 10.04
N VAL A 4 -3.72 7.35 9.33
CA VAL A 4 -4.97 7.63 8.61
C VAL A 4 -5.15 6.65 7.45
N LEU A 5 -4.09 6.33 6.72
CA LEU A 5 -4.13 5.35 5.62
C LEU A 5 -4.51 3.97 6.15
N VAL A 6 -3.89 3.53 7.24
CA VAL A 6 -4.21 2.25 7.90
C VAL A 6 -5.66 2.24 8.37
N TYR A 7 -6.10 3.29 9.09
CA TYR A 7 -7.46 3.40 9.56
C TYR A 7 -8.49 3.37 8.43
N LEU A 8 -8.25 4.12 7.34
CA LEU A 8 -9.11 4.11 6.15
C LEU A 8 -9.23 2.71 5.56
N PHE A 9 -8.11 1.99 5.53
CA PHE A 9 -8.05 0.66 4.95
C PHE A 9 -8.81 -0.37 5.77
N GLU A 10 -8.56 -0.43 7.09
CA GLU A 10 -9.22 -1.36 8.00
C GLU A 10 -10.72 -1.09 8.14
N ASN A 11 -11.13 0.17 8.21
CA ASN A 11 -12.53 0.51 8.55
C ASN A 11 -13.44 0.66 7.34
N TYR A 12 -12.91 0.96 6.15
CA TYR A 12 -13.74 1.28 4.98
C TYR A 12 -13.41 0.43 3.77
N PHE A 13 -12.14 0.32 3.41
CA PHE A 13 -11.75 -0.40 2.18
C PHE A 13 -11.94 -1.91 2.30
N GLU A 14 -11.55 -2.53 3.42
CA GLU A 14 -11.79 -3.95 3.66
C GLU A 14 -13.30 -4.28 3.67
N ALA A 15 -14.12 -3.41 4.27
CA ALA A 15 -15.57 -3.58 4.34
C ALA A 15 -16.31 -3.22 3.05
N ASN A 16 -15.60 -2.81 1.99
CA ASN A 16 -16.14 -2.30 0.72
C ASN A 16 -17.15 -1.14 0.90
N ILE A 17 -16.94 -0.33 1.94
CA ILE A 17 -17.73 0.87 2.23
C ILE A 17 -17.01 2.03 1.55
N ARG A 18 -17.69 2.72 0.62
CA ARG A 18 -17.16 3.92 -0.04
C ARG A 18 -18.06 5.13 0.25
N PRO A 19 -17.96 5.74 1.45
CA PRO A 19 -18.59 7.03 1.69
C PRO A 19 -17.93 8.10 0.80
N ASP A 20 -18.62 9.23 0.61
CA ASP A 20 -17.98 10.37 -0.04
C ASP A 20 -16.83 10.92 0.84
N GLN A 21 -15.86 11.58 0.20
CA GLN A 21 -14.67 12.08 0.86
C GLN A 21 -14.98 13.05 2.02
N SER A 22 -16.07 13.83 1.94
CA SER A 22 -16.44 14.77 3.00
C SER A 22 -16.97 14.06 4.24
N THR A 23 -17.71 12.97 4.05
CA THR A 23 -18.16 12.10 5.15
C THR A 23 -16.99 11.41 5.83
N LEU A 24 -16.06 10.83 5.05
CA LEU A 24 -14.84 10.20 5.60
C LEU A 24 -13.98 11.21 6.35
N ALA A 25 -13.75 12.40 5.80
CA ALA A 25 -12.97 13.44 6.47
C ALA A 25 -13.55 13.78 7.85
N ARG A 26 -14.87 13.94 7.95
CA ARG A 26 -15.54 14.23 9.22
C ARG A 26 -15.41 13.09 10.22
N GLU A 27 -15.52 11.84 9.76
CA GLU A 27 -15.36 10.67 10.63
C GLU A 27 -13.92 10.52 11.14
N LEU A 28 -12.93 10.77 10.27
CA LEU A 28 -11.52 10.79 10.65
C LEU A 28 -11.21 11.92 11.65
N SER A 29 -11.74 13.13 11.44
CA SER A 29 -11.60 14.21 12.41
C SER A 29 -12.26 13.85 13.75
N ALA A 30 -13.42 13.19 13.72
CA ALA A 30 -14.11 12.72 14.93
C ALA A 30 -13.33 11.59 15.65
N ALA A 31 -12.57 10.79 14.90
CA ALA A 31 -11.64 9.81 15.45
C ALA A 31 -10.35 10.43 16.02
N GLY A 32 -10.16 11.75 15.85
CA GLY A 32 -9.04 12.51 16.43
C GLY A 32 -7.84 12.68 15.52
N PHE A 33 -7.96 12.37 14.22
CA PHE A 33 -6.89 12.63 13.26
C PHE A 33 -6.79 14.12 12.92
N ASP A 34 -5.56 14.57 12.72
CA ASP A 34 -5.26 15.94 12.30
C ASP A 34 -5.70 16.20 10.86
N GLN A 35 -6.21 17.40 10.58
CA GLN A 35 -6.75 17.76 9.28
C GLN A 35 -5.68 17.67 8.17
N ASP A 36 -4.45 18.09 8.43
CA ASP A 36 -3.38 18.02 7.44
C ASP A 36 -3.04 16.55 7.13
N ASP A 37 -3.09 15.69 8.14
CA ASP A 37 -2.82 14.26 7.98
C ASP A 37 -3.92 13.56 7.18
N ILE A 38 -5.18 13.98 7.34
CA ILE A 38 -6.33 13.50 6.58
C ILE A 38 -6.18 13.90 5.11
N GLU A 39 -5.89 15.17 4.83
CA GLU A 39 -5.74 15.68 3.47
C GLU A 39 -4.60 14.97 2.74
N ARG A 40 -3.42 14.87 3.37
CA ARG A 40 -2.28 14.17 2.76
C ARG A 40 -2.56 12.69 2.51
N ALA A 41 -3.31 12.03 3.39
CA ALA A 41 -3.69 10.63 3.21
C ALA A 41 -4.62 10.45 1.99
N PHE A 42 -5.60 11.35 1.81
CA PHE A 42 -6.45 11.32 0.62
C PHE A 42 -5.67 11.59 -0.66
N ASP A 43 -4.77 12.57 -0.66
CA ASP A 43 -3.93 12.86 -1.83
C ASP A 43 -3.04 11.67 -2.19
N TRP A 44 -2.43 11.05 -1.18
CA TRP A 44 -1.57 9.87 -1.34
C TRP A 44 -2.35 8.69 -1.95
N PHE A 45 -3.57 8.44 -1.45
CA PHE A 45 -4.42 7.36 -1.90
C PHE A 45 -5.00 7.63 -3.30
N GLY A 46 -5.49 8.84 -3.56
CA GLY A 46 -6.02 9.23 -4.86
C GLY A 46 -4.97 9.10 -5.96
N ALA A 47 -3.72 9.44 -5.68
CA ALA A 47 -2.64 9.21 -6.64
C ALA A 47 -2.29 7.71 -6.80
N MET A 48 -2.48 6.86 -5.79
CA MET A 48 -2.39 5.39 -5.94
C MET A 48 -3.48 4.85 -6.89
N GLU A 49 -4.73 5.27 -6.69
CA GLU A 49 -5.87 4.90 -7.55
C GLU A 49 -5.63 5.32 -9.00
N ASN A 50 -5.13 6.53 -9.22
CA ASN A 50 -4.84 7.03 -10.57
C ASN A 50 -3.76 6.19 -11.26
N MET A 51 -2.63 5.91 -10.59
CA MET A 51 -1.56 5.09 -11.15
C MET A 51 -2.00 3.64 -11.43
N SER A 52 -2.83 3.07 -10.57
CA SER A 52 -3.39 1.73 -10.78
C SER A 52 -4.25 1.69 -12.04
N ARG A 53 -5.14 2.69 -12.21
CA ARG A 53 -5.98 2.82 -13.41
C ARG A 53 -5.15 3.02 -14.68
N GLU A 54 -4.10 3.83 -14.64
CA GLU A 54 -3.20 4.04 -15.77
C GLU A 54 -2.50 2.73 -16.18
N THR A 55 -2.08 1.93 -15.21
CA THR A 55 -1.46 0.61 -15.45
C THR A 55 -2.43 -0.37 -16.12
N GLU A 56 -3.73 -0.30 -15.79
CA GLU A 56 -4.77 -1.14 -16.41
C GLU A 56 -5.08 -0.71 -17.85
N ILE A 57 -5.13 0.60 -18.11
CA ILE A 57 -5.42 1.15 -19.44
C ILE A 57 -4.22 0.97 -20.38
N HIS A 58 -3.01 1.14 -19.85
CA HIS A 58 -1.76 1.05 -20.58
C HIS A 58 -0.83 0.02 -19.92
N PRO A 59 -1.08 -1.28 -20.13
CA PRO A 59 -0.21 -2.31 -19.58
C PRO A 59 1.18 -2.18 -20.21
N ALA A 60 2.14 -1.73 -19.40
CA ALA A 60 3.53 -1.72 -19.78
C ALA A 60 4.02 -3.16 -20.02
N HIS A 61 5.01 -3.32 -20.90
CA HIS A 61 5.71 -4.60 -21.00
C HIS A 61 6.36 -4.91 -19.65
N GLU A 62 6.04 -6.08 -19.08
CA GLU A 62 6.68 -6.55 -17.86
C GLU A 62 8.14 -6.89 -18.19
N PRO A 63 9.13 -6.18 -17.60
CA PRO A 63 10.53 -6.43 -17.89
C PRO A 63 10.93 -7.80 -17.34
N ASP A 64 11.60 -8.61 -18.17
CA ASP A 64 12.06 -9.97 -17.82
C ASP A 64 13.46 -9.95 -17.13
N GLY A 65 13.77 -8.86 -16.42
CA GLY A 65 15.10 -8.56 -15.90
C GLY A 65 15.11 -8.13 -14.44
N PHE A 66 16.29 -8.09 -13.85
CA PHE A 66 16.47 -7.66 -12.46
C PHE A 66 16.29 -6.14 -12.34
N ARG A 67 15.46 -5.71 -11.38
CA ARG A 67 15.36 -4.29 -11.03
C ARG A 67 16.58 -3.85 -10.22
N ILE A 68 17.10 -2.67 -10.55
CA ILE A 68 18.11 -1.95 -9.78
C ILE A 68 17.42 -0.76 -9.12
N TYR A 69 17.58 -0.64 -7.80
CA TYR A 69 17.03 0.47 -7.03
C TYR A 69 17.91 1.71 -7.12
N ALA A 70 17.31 2.87 -7.32
CA ALA A 70 18.00 4.16 -7.29
C ALA A 70 18.46 4.50 -5.86
N ASP A 71 19.46 5.39 -5.73
CA ASP A 71 19.99 5.78 -4.42
C ASP A 71 18.91 6.38 -3.51
N GLU A 72 17.96 7.14 -4.08
CA GLU A 72 16.82 7.67 -3.34
C GLU A 72 15.97 6.53 -2.74
N GLU A 73 15.57 5.56 -3.55
CA GLU A 73 14.80 4.38 -3.12
C GLU A 73 15.57 3.57 -2.07
N ASN A 74 16.88 3.40 -2.27
CA ASN A 74 17.76 2.66 -1.36
C ASN A 74 17.83 3.27 0.04
N ASN A 75 17.77 4.59 0.13
CA ASN A 75 17.79 5.27 1.41
C ASN A 75 16.38 5.46 2.00
N LYS A 76 15.37 5.56 1.13
CA LYS A 76 13.98 5.80 1.53
C LYS A 76 13.29 4.53 2.02
N ILE A 77 13.57 3.38 1.42
CA ILE A 77 12.95 2.10 1.75
C ILE A 77 13.96 1.25 2.52
N SER A 78 13.54 0.69 3.66
CA SER A 78 14.42 -0.18 4.44
C SER A 78 14.90 -1.39 3.62
N ALA A 79 16.06 -1.96 4.00
CA ALA A 79 16.57 -3.16 3.36
C ALA A 79 15.56 -4.31 3.40
N ASP A 80 14.94 -4.54 4.56
CA ASP A 80 13.92 -5.57 4.74
C ASP A 80 12.68 -5.31 3.86
N GLY A 81 12.27 -4.05 3.70
CA GLY A 81 11.18 -3.66 2.81
C GLY A 81 11.47 -4.02 1.35
N ARG A 82 12.67 -3.71 0.85
CA ARG A 82 13.09 -4.08 -0.52
C ARG A 82 13.19 -5.60 -0.70
N SER A 83 13.72 -6.31 0.28
CA SER A 83 13.79 -7.79 0.26
C SER A 83 12.40 -8.42 0.26
N PHE A 84 11.46 -7.86 0.99
CA PHE A 84 10.07 -8.30 0.99
C PHE A 84 9.39 -8.10 -0.37
N LEU A 85 9.58 -6.96 -1.03
CA LEU A 85 9.05 -6.73 -2.39
C LEU A 85 9.63 -7.73 -3.40
N MET A 86 10.93 -7.98 -3.33
CA MET A 86 11.59 -8.98 -4.17
C MET A 86 11.03 -10.38 -3.93
N PHE A 87 10.79 -10.75 -2.67
CA PHE A 87 10.19 -12.03 -2.31
C PHE A 87 8.78 -12.20 -2.90
N LEU A 88 7.91 -11.18 -2.79
CA LEU A 88 6.56 -11.23 -3.33
C LEU A 88 6.53 -11.36 -4.85
N GLU A 89 7.43 -10.65 -5.55
CA GLU A 89 7.56 -10.76 -7.00
C GLU A 89 8.01 -12.17 -7.42
N GLN A 90 9.02 -12.72 -6.75
CA GLN A 90 9.51 -14.08 -7.01
C GLN A 90 8.48 -15.16 -6.70
N ALA A 91 7.64 -14.94 -5.69
CA ALA A 91 6.53 -15.81 -5.35
C ALA A 91 5.34 -15.70 -6.34
N GLY A 92 5.39 -14.77 -7.31
CA GLY A 92 4.30 -14.52 -8.25
C GLY A 92 3.09 -13.80 -7.64
N VAL A 93 3.22 -13.32 -6.41
CA VAL A 93 2.16 -12.60 -5.68
C VAL A 93 1.93 -11.22 -6.28
N MET A 94 3.02 -10.55 -6.68
CA MET A 94 2.95 -9.25 -7.34
C MET A 94 3.68 -9.26 -8.69
N LYS A 95 3.18 -8.46 -9.61
CA LYS A 95 3.80 -8.21 -10.91
C LYS A 95 4.79 -7.04 -10.81
N PRO A 96 5.76 -6.92 -11.74
CA PRO A 96 6.69 -5.78 -11.76
C PRO A 96 5.98 -4.43 -11.72
N SER A 97 4.84 -4.27 -12.43
CA SER A 97 4.06 -3.02 -12.41
C SER A 97 3.50 -2.66 -11.02
N LEU A 98 3.00 -3.65 -10.28
CA LEU A 98 2.54 -3.46 -8.91
C LEU A 98 3.70 -3.14 -7.96
N ARG A 99 4.90 -3.69 -8.22
CA ARG A 99 6.11 -3.34 -7.45
C ARG A 99 6.47 -1.87 -7.65
N GLU A 100 6.42 -1.36 -8.88
CA GLU A 100 6.66 0.06 -9.15
C GLU A 100 5.67 0.96 -8.42
N LEU A 101 4.38 0.59 -8.41
CA LEU A 101 3.36 1.31 -7.66
C LEU A 101 3.70 1.37 -6.17
N VAL A 102 4.06 0.24 -5.56
CA VAL A 102 4.41 0.20 -4.12
C VAL A 102 5.64 1.05 -3.82
N ILE A 103 6.68 0.99 -4.66
CA ILE A 103 7.90 1.78 -4.47
C ILE A 103 7.59 3.28 -4.56
N ASP A 104 6.88 3.70 -5.59
CA ASP A 104 6.50 5.10 -5.77
C ASP A 104 5.70 5.63 -4.56
N ARG A 105 4.73 4.85 -4.10
CA ARG A 105 3.92 5.17 -2.92
C ARG A 105 4.72 5.21 -1.63
N ALA A 106 5.69 4.33 -1.46
CA ALA A 106 6.60 4.37 -0.32
C ALA A 106 7.48 5.63 -0.35
N VAL A 107 7.98 6.03 -1.52
CA VAL A 107 8.78 7.25 -1.68
C VAL A 107 7.97 8.51 -1.37
N ALA A 108 6.67 8.52 -1.69
CA ALA A 108 5.77 9.62 -1.38
C ALA A 108 5.43 9.79 0.11
N LEU A 109 5.79 8.84 0.98
CA LEU A 109 5.64 9.02 2.43
C LEU A 109 6.67 10.00 2.99
N PRO A 110 6.37 10.74 4.07
CA PRO A 110 7.32 11.62 4.75
C PRO A 110 8.39 10.83 5.52
N ASP A 111 8.08 9.58 5.88
CA ASP A 111 8.96 8.68 6.63
C ASP A 111 10.31 8.44 5.94
N TYR A 112 11.39 8.36 6.73
CA TYR A 112 12.72 8.08 6.23
C TYR A 112 13.57 7.35 7.28
N PRO A 113 13.84 6.04 7.13
CA PRO A 113 13.31 5.15 6.08
C PRO A 113 11.87 4.69 6.37
N VAL A 114 11.17 4.27 5.32
CA VAL A 114 9.91 3.53 5.39
C VAL A 114 10.21 2.11 5.87
N THR A 115 9.57 1.69 6.96
CA THR A 115 9.78 0.39 7.60
C THR A 115 9.11 -0.75 6.85
N LEU A 116 9.51 -1.99 7.13
CA LEU A 116 8.88 -3.20 6.55
C LEU A 116 7.37 -3.23 6.81
N GLU A 117 6.95 -2.90 8.03
CA GLU A 117 5.53 -2.86 8.42
C GLU A 117 4.72 -1.90 7.52
N LYS A 118 5.26 -0.71 7.25
CA LYS A 118 4.62 0.23 6.33
C LYS A 118 4.58 -0.29 4.90
N ILE A 119 5.65 -0.95 4.44
CA ILE A 119 5.66 -1.59 3.11
C ILE A 119 4.59 -2.69 3.01
N LYS A 120 4.41 -3.52 4.04
CA LYS A 120 3.36 -4.55 4.07
C LYS A 120 1.96 -3.95 3.85
N TRP A 121 1.65 -2.85 4.53
CA TRP A 121 0.40 -2.12 4.35
C TRP A 121 0.24 -1.52 2.94
N ILE A 122 1.29 -0.89 2.39
CA ILE A 122 1.24 -0.34 1.03
C ILE A 122 0.99 -1.45 -0.01
N VAL A 123 1.62 -2.62 0.16
CA VAL A 123 1.37 -3.80 -0.67
C VAL A 123 -0.10 -4.21 -0.61
N LEU A 124 -0.67 -4.32 0.60
CA LEU A 124 -2.08 -4.68 0.77
C LEU A 124 -3.02 -3.68 0.10
N MET A 125 -2.81 -2.39 0.35
CA MET A 125 -3.59 -1.31 -0.27
C MET A 125 -3.53 -1.38 -1.79
N SER A 126 -2.33 -1.66 -2.34
CA SER A 126 -2.11 -1.73 -3.78
C SER A 126 -2.75 -2.98 -4.41
N LEU A 127 -2.73 -4.12 -3.73
CA LEU A 127 -3.38 -5.37 -4.16
C LEU A 127 -4.91 -5.23 -4.16
N TRP A 128 -5.46 -4.65 -3.09
CA TRP A 128 -6.88 -4.36 -2.98
C TRP A 128 -7.34 -3.44 -4.11
N ASN A 129 -6.57 -2.39 -4.38
CA ASN A 129 -6.89 -1.40 -5.41
C ASN A 129 -6.91 -1.98 -6.84
N GLN A 130 -6.11 -3.01 -7.14
CA GLN A 130 -6.16 -3.73 -8.42
C GLN A 130 -7.30 -4.77 -8.51
N ASN A 131 -8.26 -4.74 -7.58
CA ASN A 131 -9.38 -5.67 -7.50
C ASN A 131 -8.95 -7.15 -7.47
N LYS A 132 -7.74 -7.44 -6.98
CA LYS A 132 -7.24 -8.81 -6.73
C LYS A 132 -7.75 -9.35 -5.39
N ALA A 133 -9.05 -9.16 -5.14
CA ALA A 133 -9.70 -9.49 -3.87
C ALA A 133 -9.54 -10.97 -3.47
N ASN A 134 -9.40 -11.88 -4.45
CA ASN A 134 -9.18 -13.30 -4.20
C ASN A 134 -7.80 -13.61 -3.60
N ASP A 135 -6.77 -12.88 -4.03
CA ASP A 135 -5.41 -13.07 -3.50
C ASP A 135 -5.21 -12.25 -2.22
N TYR A 136 -5.92 -11.12 -2.11
CA TYR A 136 -5.84 -10.19 -0.98
C TYR A 136 -5.97 -10.88 0.38
N LEU A 137 -7.03 -11.66 0.62
CA LEU A 137 -7.28 -12.23 1.95
C LEU A 137 -6.20 -13.25 2.37
N PHE A 138 -5.77 -14.09 1.42
CA PHE A 138 -4.70 -15.06 1.66
C PHE A 138 -3.35 -14.37 1.90
N ILE A 139 -3.05 -13.32 1.15
CA ILE A 139 -1.83 -12.54 1.30
C ILE A 139 -1.85 -11.75 2.61
N ALA A 140 -2.98 -11.15 2.98
CA ALA A 140 -3.15 -10.47 4.26
C ALA A 140 -2.89 -11.43 5.44
N ASP A 141 -3.47 -12.63 5.41
CA ASP A 141 -3.20 -13.66 6.41
C ASP A 141 -1.73 -14.12 6.41
N ALA A 142 -1.11 -14.31 5.25
CA ALA A 142 0.31 -14.67 5.18
C ALA A 142 1.25 -13.55 5.71
N ILE A 143 0.88 -12.29 5.51
CA ILE A 143 1.69 -11.12 5.90
C ILE A 143 1.50 -10.77 7.39
N PHE A 144 0.27 -10.88 7.91
CA PHE A 144 -0.13 -10.42 9.26
C PHE A 144 -0.59 -11.54 10.19
N GLY A 145 -1.06 -12.68 9.68
CA GLY A 145 -1.55 -13.81 10.48
C GLY A 145 -0.48 -14.52 11.32
N ALA A 146 0.81 -14.34 10.99
CA ALA A 146 1.91 -14.81 11.83
C ALA A 146 2.10 -13.99 13.13
N GLU A 147 1.47 -12.81 13.23
CA GLU A 147 1.62 -11.89 14.37
C GLU A 147 0.38 -11.88 15.30
N GLN A 148 -0.70 -12.57 14.95
CA GLN A 148 -1.82 -12.78 15.87
C GLN A 148 -1.52 -13.97 16.79
N PRO A 149 -1.33 -13.78 18.11
CA PRO A 149 -1.32 -14.91 19.02
C PRO A 149 -2.71 -15.54 18.93
N THR A 150 -2.77 -16.79 18.46
CA THR A 150 -3.99 -17.57 18.52
C THR A 150 -4.39 -17.67 20.00
N LEU A 151 -5.38 -16.87 20.40
CA LEU A 151 -6.06 -17.04 21.68
C LEU A 151 -6.87 -18.34 21.55
N HIS A 152 -6.23 -19.45 21.92
CA HIS A 152 -6.87 -20.72 22.21
C HIS A 152 -7.65 -20.66 23.52
#